data_AF-A0A943XNB5-F1
#
_entry.id   AF-A0A943XNB5-F1
#
_cell.length_a   1.000
_cell.length_b   1.000
_cell.length_c   1.000
_cell.angle_alpha   90.00
_cell.angle_beta   90.00
_cell.angle_gamma   90.00
#
_symmetry.space_group_name_H-M   'P 1'
#
loop_
_entity.id
_entity.type
_entity.pdbx_description
1 polymer ?
#
loop_
_entity_poly.entity_id
_entity_poly.type
_entity_poly.pdbx_seq_one_letter_code
_entity_poly.pdbx_strand_id
1 'polypeptide(L)' 'MSDKVFPTLLIILDVCAAIVYACAGDCRRAIYWMAAAILTTTVTY' A
#
# COMPACT_ATOMS: atom_id res chain seq x y z
N MET A 1 -12.08 12.60 -16.14
CA MET A 1 -12.17 12.68 -14.67
C MET A 1 -12.37 11.27 -14.13
N SER A 2 -11.26 10.56 -13.92
CA SER A 2 -11.26 9.30 -13.15
C SER A 2 -10.12 9.42 -12.14
N ASP A 3 -10.20 10.47 -11.33
CA ASP A 3 -9.16 10.93 -10.40
C ASP A 3 -8.84 9.92 -9.28
N LYS A 4 -9.55 8.77 -9.24
CA LYS A 4 -9.31 7.67 -8.30
C LYS A 4 -8.44 6.53 -8.85
N VAL A 5 -8.16 6.48 -10.16
CA VAL A 5 -7.38 5.36 -10.75
C VAL A 5 -5.93 5.33 -10.25
N PHE A 6 -5.32 6.51 -10.13
CA PHE A 6 -3.95 6.65 -9.62
C PHE A 6 -3.81 6.21 -8.14
N PRO A 7 -4.63 6.71 -7.19
CA PRO A 7 -4.55 6.25 -5.81
C PRO A 7 -4.93 4.77 -5.65
N THR A 8 -5.88 4.22 -6.43
CA THR A 8 -6.17 2.77 -6.38
C THR A 8 -4.97 1.92 -6.79
N LEU A 9 -4.21 2.33 -7.81
CA LEU A 9 -2.98 1.63 -8.22
C LEU A 9 -1.88 1.72 -7.14
N LEU A 10 -1.73 2.87 -6.46
CA LEU A 10 -0.79 3.02 -5.36
C LEU A 10 -1.12 2.10 -4.18
N ILE A 11 -2.40 1.99 -3.79
CA ILE A 11 -2.82 1.07 -2.71
C ILE A 11 -2.46 -0.37 -3.04
N ILE A 12 -2.73 -0.81 -4.28
CA ILE A 12 -2.41 -2.18 -4.72
C ILE A 12 -0.90 -2.42 -4.67
N LEU A 13 -0.11 -1.44 -5.13
CA LEU A 13 1.35 -1.52 -5.12
C LEU A 13 1.91 -1.58 -3.69
N ASP A 14 1.38 -0.77 -2.78
CA ASP A 14 1.78 -0.74 -1.36
C ASP A 14 1.45 -2.07 -0.67
N VAL A 15 0.29 -2.67 -0.95
CA VAL A 15 -0.09 -3.98 -0.42
C VAL A 15 0.78 -5.10 -1.01
N CYS A 16 1.05 -5.09 -2.31
CA CYS A 16 1.96 -6.04 -2.94
C CYS A 16 3.38 -5.92 -2.36
N ALA A 17 3.88 -4.70 -2.17
CA ALA A 17 5.17 -4.47 -1.53
C ALA A 17 5.18 -5.00 -0.08
N ALA A 18 4.12 -4.73 0.70
CA ALA A 18 3.99 -5.23 2.07
C ALA A 18 4.05 -6.77 2.12
N ILE A 19 3.38 -7.46 1.19
CA ILE A 19 3.39 -8.93 1.08
C ILE A 19 4.79 -9.45 0.70
N VAL A 20 5.45 -8.83 -0.28
CA VAL A 20 6.81 -9.23 -0.70
C VAL A 20 7.81 -9.04 0.44
N TYR A 21 7.76 -7.91 1.16
CA TYR A 21 8.62 -7.67 2.31
C TYR A 21 8.31 -8.60 3.49
N ALA A 22 7.04 -8.97 3.69
CA ALA A 22 6.65 -9.96 4.70
C ALA A 22 7.23 -11.35 4.35
N CYS A 23 7.16 -11.78 3.09
CA CYS A 23 7.77 -13.02 2.63
C CYS A 23 9.31 -13.00 2.67
N ALA A 24 9.93 -11.83 2.51
CA ALA A 24 11.37 -11.66 2.63
C ALA A 24 11.89 -11.67 4.08
N GLY A 25 10.99 -11.70 5.09
CA GLY A 25 11.35 -11.66 6.51
C GLY A 25 11.54 -10.25 7.08
N ASP A 26 11.33 -9.21 6.27
CA ASP A 26 11.43 -7.81 6.66
C ASP A 26 10.09 -7.26 7.18
N CYS A 27 9.64 -7.80 8.32
CA CYS A 27 8.37 -7.41 8.96
C CYS A 27 8.26 -5.90 9.24
N ARG A 28 9.38 -5.21 9.51
CA ARG A 28 9.40 -3.75 9.71
C ARG A 28 8.96 -2.99 8.46
N ARG A 29 9.45 -3.40 7.28
CA ARG A 29 9.04 -2.79 6.02
C ARG A 29 7.62 -3.18 5.68
N ALA A 30 7.21 -4.43 5.92
CA ALA A 30 5.84 -4.86 5.68
C ALA A 30 4.79 -3.98 6.40
N ILE A 31 5.01 -3.69 7.69
CA ILE A 31 4.13 -2.82 8.47
C ILE A 31 4.14 -1.38 7.93
N TYR A 32 5.31 -0.88 7.51
CA TYR A 32 5.46 0.47 6.95
C TYR A 32 4.68 0.63 5.64
N TRP A 33 4.83 -0.33 4.72
CA TRP A 33 4.09 -0.35 3.45
C TRP A 33 2.58 -0.54 3.66
N MET A 34 2.18 -1.32 4.67
CA MET A 34 0.77 -1.48 5.03
C MET A 34 0.16 -0.18 5.61
N ALA A 35 0.91 0.59 6.40
CA ALA A 35 0.49 1.91 6.87
C ALA A 35 0.33 2.92 5.72
N ALA A 36 1.22 2.88 4.72
CA ALA A 36 1.09 3.71 3.51
C ALA A 36 -0.18 3.38 2.70
N ALA A 37 -0.48 2.09 2.54
CA ALA A 37 -1.72 1.63 1.89
C ALA A 37 -2.97 2.12 2.62
N ILE A 38 -2.97 2.06 3.97
CA ILE A 38 -4.08 2.54 4.81
C ILE A 38 -4.25 4.05 4.66
N LEU A 39 -3.15 4.82 4.75
CA LEU A 39 -3.20 6.28 4.61
C LEU A 39 -3.77 6.70 3.26
N THR A 40 -3.31 6.08 2.16
CA THR A 40 -3.83 6.33 0.80
C THR A 40 -5.30 5.96 0.69
N THR A 41 -5.73 4.85 1.31
CA THR A 41 -7.14 4.45 1.34
C THR A 41 -8.00 5.48 2.07
N THR A 42 -7.57 5.92 3.26
CA THR A 42 -8.28 6.90 4.11
C THR A 42 -8.41 8.28 3.48
N VAL A 43 -7.40 8.76 2.73
CA VAL A 43 -7.51 10.08 2.07
C VAL A 43 -8.27 10.03 0.75
N THR A 44 -8.45 8.84 0.17
CA THR A 44 -9.13 8.64 -1.13
C THR A 44 -10.62 8.34 -0.97
N TYR A 45 -11.03 7.74 0.15
CA TYR A 45 -12.40 7.29 0.45
C TYR A 45 -12.86 7.79 1.81
#